data_AF-A0A350BCH8-F1
#
_entry.id   AF-A0A350BCH8-F1
#
_cell.length_a   1.000
_cell.length_b   1.000
_cell.length_c   1.000
_cell.angle_alpha   90.00
_cell.angle_beta   90.00
_cell.angle_gamma   90.00
#
_symmetry.space_group_name_H-M   'P 1'
#
loop_
_entity.id
_entity.type
_entity.pdbx_description
1 polymer ?
#
loop_
_entity_poly.entity_id
_entity_poly.type
_entity_poly.pdbx_seq_one_letter_code
_entity_poly.pdbx_strand_id
1 'polypeptide(L)'
;MSNKLKYIVAITGALLLAGCDVIAQPSDYEEPLLSNLASDLDKNIASVVYDALRDNGTLNSQAKDDIIQLIADDIFGSYEDNLASTDAEKVAFVADVEQRIYEKLYSRITSGSYETRSYFSEERFADFVRKQLYPVNETAGYISDYIFLPVSQDEIRSVVEAAIHVDYYEEFINGEIVPEIYREKLIEQYILDEDYATLGRSYARKVNYIALQTNNKHPEAAKYLLDTFIDQFILAPTATAADADLELLARAWRGLDIAPLSAEQNLLTAAGLDVSKTLNGDILAQYSKINDNVQLTDVAIENDFTSNGTYTPDEGLLIKQNALRKRDFTTDGWYIKNGGLESLPTEIRNRLFNIGVANGVDKAIDEFDASFTGADDQVSDYVRNIHGNYYLIPQNSQQVDPNVPNRDFLLYDASSSTYYIIQIEEAVNSTKLNQDEASTRNYDALYGAGTRKIIAGEVAKVLGTRDANKTSATNHYLEQYSIVFHDQDIWKYFKEVYPDIYDPKK
;
A
#
# COMPACT_ATOMS: atom_id res chain seq x y z
N MET A 1 -2.26 2.68 -45.02
CA MET A 1 -3.02 3.94 -45.00
C MET A 1 -3.35 4.21 -43.54
N SER A 2 -2.73 5.25 -43.01
CA SER A 2 -2.58 5.53 -41.58
C SER A 2 -3.80 6.31 -41.09
N ASN A 3 -4.74 5.64 -40.42
CA ASN A 3 -5.76 6.32 -39.62
C ASN A 3 -5.10 6.78 -38.32
N LYS A 4 -4.50 7.97 -38.38
CA LYS A 4 -4.15 8.73 -37.18
C LYS A 4 -5.47 9.19 -36.56
N LEU A 5 -5.96 8.45 -35.58
CA LEU A 5 -6.96 8.98 -34.66
C LEU A 5 -6.27 10.13 -33.93
N LYS A 6 -6.72 11.35 -34.18
CA LYS A 6 -6.18 12.55 -33.54
C LYS A 6 -6.38 12.38 -32.04
N TYR A 7 -5.26 12.25 -31.33
CA TYR A 7 -5.20 12.44 -29.89
C TYR A 7 -5.88 13.76 -29.54
N ILE A 8 -6.91 13.71 -28.70
CA ILE A 8 -7.38 14.89 -27.96
C ILE A 8 -6.34 15.10 -26.85
N VAL A 9 -5.20 15.67 -27.23
CA VAL A 9 -4.36 16.46 -26.34
C VAL A 9 -4.60 17.88 -26.77
N ALA A 10 -5.48 18.56 -26.05
CA ALA A 10 -5.76 19.97 -26.29
C ALA A 10 -6.00 20.70 -24.96
N ILE A 11 -5.03 20.61 -24.04
CA ILE A 11 -4.87 21.62 -22.97
C ILE A 11 -3.40 22.02 -22.88
N THR A 12 -2.79 22.41 -24.01
CA THR A 12 -1.45 23.05 -24.02
C THR A 12 -1.46 24.42 -24.70
N GLY A 13 -2.64 25.05 -24.76
CA GLY A 13 -2.84 26.34 -25.45
C GLY A 13 -3.48 27.44 -24.62
N ALA A 14 -3.59 27.29 -23.30
CA ALA A 14 -4.28 28.25 -22.44
C ALA A 14 -3.35 29.17 -21.63
N LEU A 15 -2.10 29.36 -22.09
CA LEU A 15 -1.17 30.34 -21.53
C LEU A 15 -0.69 31.25 -22.67
N LEU A 16 -1.00 32.54 -22.52
CA LEU A 16 -0.76 33.68 -23.43
C LEU A 16 -1.95 34.05 -24.34
N LEU A 17 -2.82 34.93 -23.83
CA LEU A 17 -3.20 36.23 -24.42
C LEU A 17 -4.16 37.00 -23.48
N ALA A 18 -3.81 38.24 -23.14
CA ALA A 18 -4.55 39.05 -22.18
C ALA A 18 -5.90 39.56 -22.73
N GLY A 19 -6.96 39.38 -21.94
CA GLY A 19 -8.16 40.24 -21.93
C GLY A 19 -9.25 39.90 -22.94
N CYS A 20 -10.18 39.01 -22.54
CA CYS A 20 -11.63 39.04 -22.83
C CYS A 20 -12.30 37.87 -22.10
N ASP A 21 -13.60 37.95 -21.80
CA ASP A 21 -14.41 36.80 -21.35
C ASP A 21 -14.42 35.74 -22.46
N VAL A 22 -13.48 34.80 -22.42
CA VAL A 22 -13.30 33.76 -23.45
C VAL A 22 -13.48 32.39 -22.80
N ILE A 23 -14.30 31.57 -23.44
CA ILE A 23 -14.38 30.13 -23.20
C ILE A 23 -13.57 29.47 -24.32
N ALA A 24 -12.52 28.74 -23.99
CA ALA A 24 -11.61 28.14 -24.95
C ALA A 24 -12.22 26.85 -25.51
N GLN A 25 -12.76 26.93 -26.73
CA GLN A 25 -13.35 25.78 -27.43
C GLN A 25 -12.31 25.10 -28.34
N PRO A 26 -12.37 23.77 -28.52
CA PRO A 26 -11.53 23.05 -29.46
C PRO A 26 -11.79 23.50 -30.91
N SER A 27 -10.79 23.42 -31.77
CA SER A 27 -10.89 23.92 -33.16
C SER A 27 -11.92 23.17 -34.02
N ASP A 28 -12.28 21.96 -33.61
CA ASP A 28 -13.23 21.05 -34.25
C ASP A 28 -14.57 20.98 -33.50
N TYR A 29 -14.90 22.00 -32.70
CA TYR A 29 -16.10 22.06 -31.85
C TYR A 29 -17.41 21.70 -32.55
N GLU A 30 -17.59 22.11 -33.80
CA GLU A 30 -18.80 21.84 -34.60
C GLU A 30 -18.64 20.62 -35.52
N GLU A 31 -17.49 19.93 -35.49
CA GLU A 31 -17.23 18.78 -36.36
C GLU A 31 -17.79 17.47 -35.77
N PRO A 32 -18.19 16.51 -36.63
CA PRO A 32 -18.58 15.19 -36.18
C PRO A 32 -17.39 14.37 -35.66
N LEU A 33 -17.56 13.70 -34.51
CA LEU A 33 -16.51 12.86 -33.90
C LEU A 33 -16.20 11.60 -34.72
N LEU A 34 -17.23 11.01 -35.32
CA LEU A 34 -17.12 9.83 -36.17
C LEU A 34 -17.67 10.13 -37.56
N SER A 35 -16.80 10.04 -38.57
CA SER A 35 -17.10 10.43 -39.96
C SER A 35 -18.00 9.45 -40.73
N ASN A 36 -18.32 8.27 -40.15
CA ASN A 36 -19.01 7.17 -40.83
C ASN A 36 -20.35 6.74 -40.17
N LEU A 37 -20.87 7.52 -39.21
CA LEU A 37 -22.22 7.31 -38.65
C LEU A 37 -23.23 8.28 -39.26
N ALA A 38 -24.51 7.88 -39.25
CA ALA A 38 -25.61 8.71 -39.76
C ALA A 38 -25.56 10.12 -39.15
N SER A 39 -25.77 11.13 -39.99
CA SER A 39 -25.82 12.56 -39.66
C SER A 39 -26.82 12.94 -38.56
N ASP A 40 -27.65 11.98 -38.14
CA ASP A 40 -28.83 12.19 -37.30
C ASP A 40 -28.59 11.74 -35.85
N LEU A 41 -27.35 11.39 -35.47
CA LEU A 41 -27.00 11.21 -34.06
C LEU A 41 -26.67 12.57 -33.43
N ASP A 42 -27.59 13.13 -32.66
CA ASP A 42 -27.40 14.37 -31.89
C ASP A 42 -26.16 14.34 -30.96
N LYS A 43 -25.64 13.15 -30.62
CA LYS A 43 -24.44 12.97 -29.78
C LYS A 43 -23.13 12.82 -30.56
N ASN A 44 -23.15 12.92 -31.88
CA ASN A 44 -21.96 12.75 -32.72
C ASN A 44 -21.24 14.06 -33.06
N ILE A 45 -21.58 15.18 -32.40
CA ILE A 45 -20.90 16.48 -32.59
C ILE A 45 -19.95 16.71 -31.40
N ALA A 46 -18.73 17.18 -31.68
CA ALA A 46 -17.71 17.42 -30.66
C ALA A 46 -18.19 18.34 -29.54
N SER A 47 -19.01 19.35 -29.84
CA SER A 47 -19.61 20.26 -28.86
C SER A 47 -20.43 19.54 -27.79
N VAL A 48 -21.22 18.52 -28.14
CA VAL A 48 -22.05 17.78 -27.17
C VAL A 48 -21.21 16.99 -26.18
N VAL A 49 -20.07 16.45 -26.63
CA VAL A 49 -19.12 15.74 -25.76
C VAL A 49 -18.29 16.73 -24.94
N TYR A 50 -17.78 17.79 -25.57
CA TYR A 50 -17.03 18.85 -24.89
C TYR A 50 -17.87 19.52 -23.80
N ASP A 51 -19.11 19.93 -24.11
CA ASP A 51 -20.03 20.54 -23.15
C ASP A 51 -20.38 19.56 -22.03
N ALA A 52 -20.60 18.28 -22.33
CA ALA A 52 -20.82 17.27 -21.29
C ALA A 52 -19.60 17.07 -20.38
N LEU A 53 -18.37 17.13 -20.92
CA LEU A 53 -17.13 17.03 -20.13
C LEU A 53 -16.87 18.31 -19.32
N ARG A 54 -17.26 19.47 -19.85
CA ARG A 54 -17.16 20.77 -19.15
C ARG A 54 -18.17 20.85 -18.02
N ASP A 55 -19.44 20.59 -18.33
CA ASP A 55 -20.56 20.77 -17.42
C ASP A 55 -20.54 19.73 -16.28
N ASN A 56 -19.95 18.55 -16.52
CA ASN A 56 -19.69 17.55 -15.46
C ASN A 56 -18.41 17.83 -14.66
N GLY A 57 -17.67 18.90 -14.95
CA GLY A 57 -16.45 19.30 -14.23
C GLY A 57 -15.20 18.48 -14.54
N THR A 58 -15.28 17.49 -15.43
CA THR A 58 -14.15 16.63 -15.83
C THR A 58 -13.02 17.44 -16.46
N LEU A 59 -13.34 18.36 -17.38
CA LEU A 59 -12.34 19.24 -18.01
C LEU A 59 -11.59 20.10 -16.99
N ASN A 60 -12.31 20.61 -15.99
CA ASN A 60 -11.72 21.46 -14.97
C ASN A 60 -10.78 20.68 -14.04
N SER A 61 -11.16 19.45 -13.66
CA SER A 61 -10.28 18.57 -12.88
C SER A 61 -9.03 18.18 -13.67
N GLN A 62 -9.19 17.84 -14.96
CA GLN A 62 -8.07 17.51 -15.83
C GLN A 62 -7.11 18.69 -16.00
N ALA A 63 -7.64 19.89 -16.25
CA ALA A 63 -6.82 21.10 -16.36
C ALA A 63 -6.01 21.36 -15.07
N LYS A 64 -6.60 21.09 -13.91
CA LYS A 64 -5.89 21.15 -12.63
C LYS A 64 -4.79 20.10 -12.54
N ASP A 65 -5.07 18.84 -12.87
CA ASP A 65 -4.05 17.79 -12.81
C ASP A 65 -2.89 18.05 -13.81
N ASP A 66 -3.18 18.58 -14.99
CA ASP A 66 -2.18 18.98 -16.00
C ASP A 66 -1.31 20.15 -15.51
N ILE A 67 -1.91 21.16 -14.90
CA ILE A 67 -1.18 22.29 -14.29
C ILE A 67 -0.22 21.81 -13.21
N ILE A 68 -0.70 20.95 -12.30
CA ILE A 68 0.13 20.42 -11.21
C ILE A 68 1.23 19.51 -11.78
N GLN A 69 0.95 18.77 -12.86
CA GLN A 69 1.98 17.99 -13.55
C GLN A 69 3.08 18.88 -14.15
N LEU A 70 2.72 19.98 -14.82
CA LEU A 70 3.70 20.92 -15.38
C LEU A 70 4.60 21.52 -14.29
N ILE A 71 4.04 21.82 -13.12
CA ILE A 71 4.81 22.28 -11.96
C ILE A 71 5.77 21.16 -11.48
N ALA A 72 5.29 19.93 -11.37
CA ALA A 72 6.13 18.80 -10.98
C ALA A 72 7.29 18.58 -11.98
N ASP A 73 7.03 18.71 -13.29
CA ASP A 73 8.06 18.60 -14.33
C ASP A 73 9.08 19.75 -14.28
N ASP A 74 8.67 20.97 -13.90
CA ASP A 74 9.59 22.10 -13.71
C ASP A 74 10.51 21.88 -12.49
N ILE A 75 9.97 21.34 -11.39
CA ILE A 75 10.71 21.10 -10.14
C ILE A 75 11.63 19.88 -10.25
N PHE A 76 11.11 18.75 -10.74
CA PHE A 76 11.84 17.50 -10.76
C PHE A 76 12.55 17.23 -12.10
N GLY A 77 12.15 17.91 -13.17
CA GLY A 77 12.49 17.52 -14.53
C GLY A 77 11.57 16.41 -15.05
N SER A 78 11.39 16.35 -16.39
CA SER A 78 10.59 15.28 -17.00
C SER A 78 11.16 13.90 -16.68
N TYR A 79 10.28 12.90 -16.61
CA TYR A 79 10.70 11.53 -16.31
C TYR A 79 11.69 10.98 -17.35
N GLU A 80 11.46 11.25 -18.63
CA GLU A 80 12.35 10.83 -19.73
C GLU A 80 13.74 11.46 -19.60
N ASP A 81 13.82 12.76 -19.28
CA ASP A 81 15.11 13.44 -19.11
C ASP A 81 15.87 12.93 -17.88
N ASN A 82 15.15 12.61 -16.80
CA ASN A 82 15.74 12.07 -15.59
C ASN A 82 16.23 10.64 -15.80
N LEU A 83 15.47 9.81 -16.52
CA LEU A 83 15.83 8.44 -16.88
C LEU A 83 17.11 8.40 -17.74
N ALA A 84 17.30 9.38 -18.63
CA ALA A 84 18.50 9.51 -19.45
C ALA A 84 19.70 10.14 -18.70
N SER A 85 19.50 10.62 -17.47
CA SER A 85 20.54 11.32 -16.71
C SER A 85 21.55 10.36 -16.09
N THR A 86 22.78 10.87 -15.89
CA THR A 86 23.83 10.18 -15.12
C THR A 86 24.12 10.88 -13.78
N ASP A 87 23.35 11.94 -13.47
CA ASP A 87 23.45 12.63 -12.19
C ASP A 87 22.94 11.76 -11.05
N ALA A 88 23.69 11.68 -9.95
CA ALA A 88 23.40 10.75 -8.86
C ALA A 88 22.07 11.04 -8.16
N GLU A 89 21.66 12.30 -8.05
CA GLU A 89 20.39 12.66 -7.41
C GLU A 89 19.22 12.31 -8.32
N LYS A 90 19.35 12.55 -9.62
CA LYS A 90 18.34 12.15 -10.62
C LYS A 90 18.20 10.63 -10.72
N VAL A 91 19.30 9.89 -10.70
CA VAL A 91 19.28 8.42 -10.69
C VAL A 91 18.58 7.89 -9.44
N ALA A 92 18.85 8.47 -8.26
CA ALA A 92 18.17 8.09 -7.03
C ALA A 92 16.67 8.42 -7.06
N PHE A 93 16.29 9.57 -7.63
CA PHE A 93 14.89 9.95 -7.82
C PHE A 93 14.16 8.98 -8.77
N VAL A 94 14.78 8.62 -9.90
CA VAL A 94 14.21 7.64 -10.84
C VAL A 94 14.02 6.28 -10.16
N ALA A 95 14.98 5.81 -9.36
CA ALA A 95 14.85 4.54 -8.65
C ALA A 95 13.64 4.52 -7.68
N ASP A 96 13.41 5.63 -6.97
CA ASP A 96 12.25 5.81 -6.09
C ASP A 96 10.93 5.92 -6.88
N VAL A 97 10.92 6.60 -8.02
CA VAL A 97 9.76 6.61 -8.94
C VAL A 97 9.48 5.22 -9.50
N GLU A 98 10.49 4.48 -9.94
CA GLU A 98 10.35 3.10 -10.44
C GLU A 98 9.76 2.18 -9.38
N GLN A 99 10.26 2.24 -8.14
CA GLN A 99 9.70 1.47 -7.03
C GLN A 99 8.20 1.76 -6.86
N ARG A 100 7.80 3.03 -6.94
CA ARG A 100 6.39 3.43 -6.86
C ARG A 100 5.56 3.00 -8.06
N ILE A 101 6.14 2.94 -9.26
CA ILE A 101 5.46 2.37 -10.43
C ILE A 101 5.07 0.92 -10.12
N TYR A 102 5.98 0.12 -9.56
CA TYR A 102 5.69 -1.26 -9.18
C TYR A 102 4.63 -1.36 -8.08
N GLU A 103 4.70 -0.52 -7.04
CA GLU A 103 3.66 -0.47 -5.99
C GLU A 103 2.27 -0.13 -6.56
N LYS A 104 2.20 0.87 -7.44
CA LYS A 104 0.95 1.31 -8.09
C LYS A 104 0.41 0.26 -9.05
N LEU A 105 1.28 -0.39 -9.82
CA LEU A 105 0.90 -1.50 -10.70
C LEU A 105 0.36 -2.67 -9.87
N TYR A 106 1.08 -3.08 -8.82
CA TYR A 106 0.65 -4.14 -7.91
C TYR A 106 -0.72 -3.84 -7.30
N SER A 107 -0.93 -2.63 -6.78
CA SER A 107 -2.23 -2.22 -6.27
C SER A 107 -3.32 -2.31 -7.34
N ARG A 108 -3.07 -1.81 -8.57
CA ARG A 108 -4.06 -1.86 -9.66
C ARG A 108 -4.42 -3.30 -10.05
N ILE A 109 -3.43 -4.17 -10.26
CA ILE A 109 -3.66 -5.54 -10.73
C ILE A 109 -4.28 -6.44 -9.66
N THR A 110 -4.05 -6.16 -8.37
CA THR A 110 -4.62 -6.92 -7.24
C THR A 110 -6.00 -6.43 -6.80
N SER A 111 -6.31 -5.14 -6.96
CA SER A 111 -7.61 -4.58 -6.58
C SER A 111 -8.66 -4.59 -7.70
N GLY A 112 -8.23 -4.79 -8.95
CA GLY A 112 -9.11 -4.72 -10.11
C GLY A 112 -9.91 -6.01 -10.38
N SER A 113 -10.88 -5.91 -11.29
CA SER A 113 -11.74 -7.02 -11.70
C SER A 113 -11.09 -7.91 -12.78
N TYR A 114 -9.81 -8.28 -12.57
CA TYR A 114 -9.03 -9.05 -13.54
C TYR A 114 -8.94 -10.53 -13.18
N GLU A 115 -9.51 -10.91 -12.04
CA GLU A 115 -9.46 -12.28 -11.56
C GLU A 115 -10.66 -13.12 -11.99
N THR A 116 -10.42 -14.41 -12.20
CA THR A 116 -11.44 -15.45 -12.28
C THR A 116 -11.03 -16.58 -11.38
N ARG A 117 -11.89 -16.97 -10.44
CA ARG A 117 -11.62 -18.14 -9.56
C ARG A 117 -10.28 -18.01 -8.82
N SER A 118 -9.95 -16.79 -8.38
CA SER A 118 -8.70 -16.42 -7.70
C SER A 118 -7.43 -16.47 -8.57
N TYR A 119 -7.56 -16.60 -9.89
CA TYR A 119 -6.49 -16.48 -10.85
C TYR A 119 -6.55 -15.14 -11.57
N PHE A 120 -5.45 -14.41 -11.55
CA PHE A 120 -5.25 -13.20 -12.33
C PHE A 120 -5.07 -13.52 -13.81
N SER A 121 -5.63 -12.65 -14.65
CA SER A 121 -5.52 -12.71 -16.11
C SER A 121 -4.94 -11.40 -16.62
N GLU A 122 -3.74 -11.47 -17.20
CA GLU A 122 -3.11 -10.32 -17.82
C GLU A 122 -3.93 -9.80 -19.00
N GLU A 123 -4.55 -10.69 -19.78
CA GLU A 123 -5.45 -10.31 -20.89
C GLU A 123 -6.56 -9.37 -20.44
N ARG A 124 -7.19 -9.64 -19.28
CA ARG A 124 -8.23 -8.77 -18.73
C ARG A 124 -7.70 -7.43 -18.26
N PHE A 125 -6.48 -7.42 -17.73
CA PHE A 125 -5.81 -6.17 -17.37
C PHE A 125 -5.46 -5.36 -18.64
N ALA A 126 -4.93 -6.00 -19.68
CA ALA A 126 -4.67 -5.38 -20.97
C ALA A 126 -5.94 -4.80 -21.62
N ASP A 127 -7.07 -5.51 -21.55
CA ASP A 127 -8.36 -5.00 -22.02
C ASP A 127 -8.85 -3.79 -21.23
N PHE A 128 -8.55 -3.72 -19.94
CA PHE A 128 -8.81 -2.54 -19.14
C PHE A 128 -7.94 -1.36 -19.57
N VAL A 129 -6.64 -1.57 -19.79
CA VAL A 129 -5.72 -0.53 -20.28
C VAL A 129 -6.16 -0.02 -21.67
N ARG A 130 -6.53 -0.91 -22.59
CA ARG A 130 -7.05 -0.54 -23.91
C ARG A 130 -8.35 0.27 -23.84
N LYS A 131 -9.23 -0.04 -22.88
CA LYS A 131 -10.46 0.74 -22.66
C LYS A 131 -10.19 2.15 -22.18
N GLN A 132 -9.01 2.40 -21.61
CA GLN A 132 -8.50 3.73 -21.30
C GLN A 132 -7.78 4.38 -22.48
N LEU A 133 -7.82 3.76 -23.66
CA LEU A 133 -7.23 4.26 -24.92
C LEU A 133 -5.70 4.26 -24.96
N TYR A 134 -5.03 3.57 -24.03
CA TYR A 134 -3.60 3.31 -24.13
C TYR A 134 -3.34 2.06 -24.99
N PRO A 135 -2.40 2.12 -25.94
CA PRO A 135 -2.00 0.94 -26.69
C PRO A 135 -1.27 -0.04 -25.77
N VAL A 136 -1.40 -1.33 -26.09
CA VAL A 136 -0.71 -2.42 -25.41
C VAL A 136 0.11 -3.17 -26.44
N ASN A 137 1.42 -3.22 -26.25
CA ASN A 137 2.36 -3.80 -27.22
C ASN A 137 2.57 -5.31 -27.00
N GLU A 138 1.56 -6.10 -27.36
CA GLU A 138 1.59 -7.55 -27.17
C GLU A 138 2.54 -8.24 -28.17
N THR A 139 3.69 -8.74 -27.69
CA THR A 139 4.69 -9.41 -28.54
C THR A 139 4.94 -10.88 -28.19
N ALA A 140 4.69 -11.31 -26.94
CA ALA A 140 4.95 -12.66 -26.42
C ALA A 140 3.69 -13.37 -25.83
N GLY A 141 2.49 -12.81 -26.03
CA GLY A 141 1.24 -13.32 -25.46
C GLY A 141 1.03 -12.93 -23.99
N TYR A 142 -0.10 -13.34 -23.38
CA TYR A 142 -0.47 -13.00 -22.00
C TYR A 142 -0.08 -14.06 -20.98
N ILE A 143 0.29 -13.60 -19.79
CA ILE A 143 0.37 -14.43 -18.59
C ILE A 143 -1.05 -14.75 -18.13
N SER A 144 -1.29 -16.03 -17.88
CA SER A 144 -2.54 -16.56 -17.36
C SER A 144 -2.28 -17.35 -16.08
N ASP A 145 -3.31 -17.53 -15.27
CA ASP A 145 -3.31 -18.37 -14.08
C ASP A 145 -2.30 -17.97 -12.98
N TYR A 146 -2.01 -16.66 -12.86
CA TYR A 146 -1.18 -16.14 -11.78
C TYR A 146 -2.01 -15.98 -10.48
N ILE A 147 -1.41 -16.26 -9.32
CA ILE A 147 -2.04 -16.02 -8.01
C ILE A 147 -1.18 -15.04 -7.23
N PHE A 148 -1.74 -13.88 -6.88
CA PHE A 148 -1.08 -12.94 -5.98
C PHE A 148 -1.12 -13.45 -4.55
N LEU A 149 0.04 -13.92 -4.08
CA LEU A 149 0.24 -14.23 -2.67
C LEU A 149 0.49 -12.92 -1.89
N PRO A 150 0.16 -12.88 -0.59
CA PRO A 150 0.65 -11.83 0.29
C PRO A 150 2.17 -11.80 0.24
N VAL A 151 2.72 -10.60 0.06
CA VAL A 151 4.16 -10.36 -0.05
C VAL A 151 4.52 -9.06 0.64
N SER A 152 5.76 -8.98 1.12
CA SER A 152 6.31 -7.75 1.67
C SER A 152 6.54 -6.70 0.58
N GLN A 153 6.71 -5.43 0.98
CA GLN A 153 6.96 -4.34 0.03
C GLN A 153 8.18 -4.59 -0.87
N ASP A 154 9.23 -5.24 -0.35
CA ASP A 154 10.48 -5.51 -1.08
C ASP A 154 10.31 -6.57 -2.18
N GLU A 155 9.27 -7.40 -2.11
CA GLU A 155 8.98 -8.47 -3.06
C GLU A 155 8.02 -8.02 -4.18
N ILE A 156 7.37 -6.86 -4.04
CA ILE A 156 6.36 -6.37 -4.99
C ILE A 156 6.88 -6.38 -6.43
N ARG A 157 8.12 -5.91 -6.65
CA ARG A 157 8.70 -5.84 -7.99
C ARG A 157 8.76 -7.21 -8.67
N SER A 158 9.29 -8.21 -7.97
CA SER A 158 9.46 -9.56 -8.52
C SER A 158 8.10 -10.23 -8.81
N VAL A 159 7.11 -9.95 -7.95
CA VAL A 159 5.73 -10.43 -8.12
C VAL A 159 5.07 -9.80 -9.36
N VAL A 160 5.20 -8.50 -9.54
CA VAL A 160 4.64 -7.79 -10.71
C VAL A 160 5.30 -8.28 -12.01
N GLU A 161 6.63 -8.37 -12.05
CA GLU A 161 7.38 -8.87 -13.22
C GLU A 161 7.03 -10.34 -13.55
N ALA A 162 6.59 -11.13 -12.56
CA ALA A 162 6.12 -12.49 -12.79
C ALA A 162 4.63 -12.58 -13.20
N ALA A 163 3.84 -11.55 -12.91
CA ALA A 163 2.40 -11.53 -13.17
C ALA A 163 2.03 -10.86 -14.49
N ILE A 164 2.82 -9.87 -14.94
CA ILE A 164 2.57 -9.10 -16.17
C ILE A 164 3.87 -8.78 -16.92
N HIS A 165 3.76 -8.62 -18.23
CA HIS A 165 4.80 -8.06 -19.07
C HIS A 165 4.76 -6.53 -18.96
N VAL A 166 5.50 -5.98 -17.99
CA VAL A 166 5.47 -4.53 -17.65
C VAL A 166 5.73 -3.64 -18.88
N ASP A 167 6.60 -4.08 -19.79
CA ASP A 167 6.94 -3.41 -21.05
C ASP A 167 5.74 -3.24 -22.00
N TYR A 168 4.72 -4.10 -21.92
CA TYR A 168 3.50 -3.94 -22.73
C TYR A 168 2.70 -2.68 -22.36
N TYR A 169 2.91 -2.16 -21.15
CA TYR A 169 2.12 -1.09 -20.56
C TYR A 169 2.89 0.23 -20.47
N GLU A 170 4.02 0.39 -21.18
CA GLU A 170 4.87 1.58 -21.11
C GLU A 170 4.10 2.89 -21.33
N GLU A 171 3.22 2.97 -22.34
CA GLU A 171 2.42 4.18 -22.58
C GLU A 171 1.41 4.45 -21.47
N PHE A 172 0.83 3.41 -20.87
CA PHE A 172 -0.06 3.56 -19.71
C PHE A 172 0.73 4.00 -18.46
N ILE A 173 1.91 3.42 -18.25
CA ILE A 173 2.81 3.79 -17.15
C ILE A 173 3.20 5.27 -17.27
N ASN A 174 3.68 5.69 -18.45
CA ASN A 174 4.15 7.05 -18.68
C ASN A 174 3.00 8.07 -18.75
N GLY A 175 1.82 7.66 -19.21
CA GLY A 175 0.67 8.56 -19.37
C GLY A 175 -0.23 8.71 -18.15
N GLU A 176 -0.28 7.71 -17.26
CA GLU A 176 -1.18 7.70 -16.10
C GLU A 176 -0.41 7.57 -14.78
N ILE A 177 0.47 6.56 -14.67
CA ILE A 177 1.11 6.19 -13.40
C ILE A 177 2.21 7.18 -13.01
N VAL A 178 3.11 7.52 -13.94
CA VAL A 178 4.21 8.46 -13.70
C VAL A 178 3.68 9.85 -13.32
N PRO A 179 2.70 10.43 -14.03
CA PRO A 179 2.10 11.70 -13.62
C PRO A 179 1.46 11.65 -12.23
N GLU A 180 0.76 10.55 -11.90
CA GLU A 180 0.21 10.37 -10.56
C GLU A 180 1.32 10.40 -9.48
N ILE A 181 2.40 9.66 -9.70
CA ILE A 181 3.55 9.62 -8.78
C ILE A 181 4.22 10.99 -8.66
N TYR A 182 4.38 11.72 -9.77
CA TYR A 182 4.98 13.05 -9.77
C TYR A 182 4.17 14.05 -8.95
N ARG A 183 2.83 14.01 -9.05
CA ARG A 183 1.95 14.83 -8.21
C ARG A 183 2.07 14.45 -6.73
N GLU A 184 2.18 13.17 -6.40
CA GLU A 184 2.43 12.71 -5.03
C GLU A 184 3.79 13.18 -4.50
N LYS A 185 4.84 13.11 -5.33
CA LYS A 185 6.18 13.61 -5.01
C LYS A 185 6.20 15.11 -4.75
N LEU A 186 5.40 15.86 -5.49
CA LEU A 186 5.25 17.29 -5.27
C LEU A 186 4.65 17.59 -3.88
N ILE A 187 3.64 16.82 -3.46
CA ILE A 187 3.07 16.94 -2.11
C ILE A 187 4.10 16.57 -1.03
N GLU A 188 4.90 15.53 -1.26
CA GLU A 188 5.97 15.13 -0.35
C GLU A 188 7.03 16.22 -0.21
N GLN A 189 7.44 16.82 -1.33
CA GLN A 189 8.40 17.91 -1.36
C GLN A 189 7.90 19.11 -0.55
N TYR A 190 6.63 19.50 -0.71
CA TYR A 190 6.00 20.53 0.11
C TYR A 190 6.09 20.22 1.61
N ILE A 191 5.78 18.98 2.02
CA ILE A 191 5.86 18.59 3.44
C ILE A 191 7.31 18.67 3.95
N LEU A 192 8.28 18.29 3.13
CA LEU A 192 9.70 18.32 3.49
C LEU A 192 10.24 19.76 3.59
N ASP A 193 9.78 20.66 2.74
CA ASP A 193 10.33 22.03 2.67
C ASP A 193 9.60 23.00 3.60
N GLU A 194 8.26 22.97 3.61
CA GLU A 194 7.42 23.96 4.29
C GLU A 194 6.91 23.46 5.66
N ASP A 195 6.68 22.16 5.79
CA ASP A 195 5.99 21.57 6.94
C ASP A 195 6.84 20.54 7.71
N TYR A 196 8.16 20.64 7.63
CA TYR A 196 9.09 19.64 8.16
C TYR A 196 8.87 19.32 9.66
N ALA A 197 8.54 20.33 10.46
CA ALA A 197 8.28 20.15 11.90
C ALA A 197 7.07 19.24 12.20
N THR A 198 6.17 19.02 11.24
CA THR A 198 5.04 18.09 11.37
C THR A 198 5.49 16.63 11.35
N LEU A 199 6.59 16.31 10.66
CA LEU A 199 7.12 14.96 10.54
C LEU A 199 7.40 14.34 11.91
N GLY A 200 8.11 15.05 12.78
CA GLY A 200 8.41 14.59 14.14
C GLY A 200 7.21 14.53 15.09
N ARG A 201 6.16 15.30 14.78
CA ARG A 201 4.91 15.37 15.55
C ARG A 201 3.82 14.44 15.02
N SER A 202 4.07 13.76 13.89
CA SER A 202 3.16 12.78 13.29
C SER A 202 3.04 11.50 14.10
N TYR A 203 4.06 11.21 14.94
CA TYR A 203 4.24 9.94 15.63
C TYR A 203 4.26 8.75 14.66
N ALA A 204 4.82 8.93 13.46
CA ALA A 204 4.93 7.84 12.49
C ALA A 204 5.67 6.63 13.06
N ARG A 205 5.22 5.44 12.65
CA ARG A 205 5.77 4.14 13.05
C ARG A 205 5.99 3.30 11.80
N LYS A 206 7.15 2.66 11.69
CA LYS A 206 7.34 1.52 10.80
C LYS A 206 7.05 0.27 11.62
N VAL A 207 6.08 -0.52 11.21
CA VAL A 207 5.66 -1.72 11.94
C VAL A 207 5.61 -2.91 11.02
N ASN A 208 5.72 -4.09 11.63
CA ASN A 208 5.35 -5.37 11.04
C ASN A 208 4.53 -6.11 12.10
N TYR A 209 3.29 -6.48 11.82
CA TYR A 209 2.48 -7.22 12.79
C TYR A 209 1.68 -8.33 12.15
N ILE A 210 1.34 -9.34 12.96
CA ILE A 210 0.45 -10.42 12.56
C ILE A 210 -0.86 -10.37 13.36
N ALA A 211 -1.97 -10.72 12.73
CA ALA A 211 -3.28 -10.85 13.35
C ALA A 211 -3.88 -12.24 13.11
N LEU A 212 -3.92 -13.09 14.14
CA LEU A 212 -4.45 -14.45 14.05
C LEU A 212 -5.75 -14.61 14.83
N GLN A 213 -6.86 -14.69 14.09
CA GLN A 213 -8.17 -14.98 14.69
C GLN A 213 -8.26 -16.45 15.13
N THR A 214 -8.87 -16.69 16.29
CA THR A 214 -9.15 -18.06 16.77
C THR A 214 -10.07 -18.80 15.82
N ASN A 215 -9.81 -20.09 15.63
CA ASN A 215 -10.66 -20.97 14.84
C ASN A 215 -11.73 -21.62 15.74
N ASN A 216 -13.01 -21.44 15.44
CA ASN A 216 -14.10 -22.04 16.23
C ASN A 216 -14.06 -23.58 16.28
N LYS A 217 -13.53 -24.25 15.27
CA LYS A 217 -13.37 -25.72 15.25
C LYS A 217 -12.17 -26.18 16.08
N HIS A 218 -11.15 -25.33 16.20
CA HIS A 218 -9.93 -25.57 16.95
C HIS A 218 -9.55 -24.34 17.79
N PRO A 219 -10.29 -24.00 18.86
CA PRO A 219 -10.17 -22.71 19.55
C PRO A 219 -8.78 -22.41 20.12
N GLU A 220 -8.07 -23.46 20.55
CA GLU A 220 -6.75 -23.34 21.17
C GLU A 220 -5.60 -23.35 20.14
N ALA A 221 -5.84 -23.74 18.88
CA ALA A 221 -4.78 -23.97 17.90
C ALA A 221 -3.99 -22.70 17.58
N ALA A 222 -4.67 -21.56 17.40
CA ALA A 222 -3.99 -20.28 17.18
C ALA A 222 -3.06 -19.92 18.35
N LYS A 223 -3.53 -20.10 19.59
CA LYS A 223 -2.74 -19.80 20.78
C LYS A 223 -1.53 -20.72 20.91
N TYR A 224 -1.69 -22.03 20.73
CA TYR A 224 -0.57 -22.97 20.80
C TYR A 224 0.48 -22.70 19.73
N LEU A 225 0.04 -22.35 18.53
CA LEU A 225 0.95 -21.99 17.44
C LEU A 225 1.75 -20.72 17.79
N LEU A 226 1.09 -19.67 18.26
CA LEU A 226 1.73 -18.42 18.69
C LEU A 226 2.69 -18.62 19.87
N ASP A 227 2.26 -19.33 20.91
CA ASP A 227 3.08 -19.61 22.09
C ASP A 227 4.35 -20.36 21.70
N THR A 228 4.24 -21.35 20.81
CA THR A 228 5.39 -22.12 20.32
C THR A 228 6.31 -21.28 19.45
N PHE A 229 5.73 -20.47 18.57
CA PHE A 229 6.50 -19.55 17.73
C PHE A 229 7.30 -18.56 18.58
N ILE A 230 6.66 -17.94 19.58
CA ILE A 230 7.31 -17.03 20.51
C ILE A 230 8.48 -17.72 21.23
N ASP A 231 8.28 -18.92 21.76
CA ASP A 231 9.32 -19.61 22.51
C ASP A 231 10.52 -20.03 21.65
N GLN A 232 10.29 -20.41 20.39
CA GLN A 232 11.35 -20.92 19.50
C GLN A 232 12.06 -19.85 18.69
N PHE A 233 11.33 -18.82 18.26
CA PHE A 233 11.80 -17.84 17.28
C PHE A 233 11.97 -16.43 17.85
N ILE A 234 11.41 -16.15 19.04
CA ILE A 234 11.53 -14.83 19.69
C ILE A 234 12.30 -14.90 21.01
N LEU A 235 11.97 -15.83 21.91
CA LEU A 235 12.56 -15.90 23.25
C LEU A 235 13.67 -16.95 23.39
N ALA A 236 13.94 -17.73 22.35
CA ALA A 236 15.00 -18.73 22.39
C ALA A 236 16.38 -18.04 22.48
N PRO A 237 17.28 -18.45 23.39
CA PRO A 237 18.58 -17.80 23.56
C PRO A 237 19.48 -17.74 22.32
N THR A 238 19.20 -18.58 21.31
CA THR A 238 19.94 -18.65 20.05
C THR A 238 19.21 -17.99 18.88
N ALA A 239 18.02 -17.43 19.10
CA ALA A 239 17.27 -16.73 18.08
C ALA A 239 17.97 -15.43 17.68
N THR A 240 17.67 -14.98 16.47
CA THR A 240 18.13 -13.73 15.89
C THR A 240 16.92 -12.89 15.46
N ALA A 241 17.13 -11.60 15.20
CA ALA A 241 16.09 -10.71 14.68
C ALA A 241 15.36 -11.30 13.45
N ALA A 242 16.09 -11.98 12.57
CA ALA A 242 15.56 -12.57 11.35
C ALA A 242 14.74 -13.84 11.57
N ASP A 243 14.94 -14.54 12.69
CA ASP A 243 14.19 -15.77 13.00
C ASP A 243 12.74 -15.46 13.37
N ALA A 244 12.45 -14.26 13.87
CA ALA A 244 11.12 -13.77 14.22
C ALA A 244 10.26 -13.40 12.99
N ASP A 245 10.27 -14.26 11.97
CA ASP A 245 9.51 -14.13 10.72
C ASP A 245 8.01 -14.36 10.96
N LEU A 246 7.23 -13.28 10.97
CA LEU A 246 5.77 -13.34 11.15
C LEU A 246 5.07 -13.99 9.94
N GLU A 247 5.68 -13.99 8.75
CA GLU A 247 5.13 -14.67 7.58
C GLU A 247 5.27 -16.19 7.68
N LEU A 248 6.33 -16.71 8.31
CA LEU A 248 6.42 -18.13 8.65
C LEU A 248 5.23 -18.59 9.50
N LEU A 249 4.90 -17.81 10.51
CA LEU A 249 3.75 -18.06 11.38
C LEU A 249 2.42 -18.00 10.59
N ALA A 250 2.27 -17.02 9.70
CA ALA A 250 1.09 -16.90 8.83
C ALA A 250 0.94 -18.09 7.86
N ARG A 251 2.04 -18.55 7.23
CA ARG A 251 2.06 -19.75 6.36
C ARG A 251 1.68 -21.01 7.13
N ALA A 252 2.25 -21.21 8.32
CA ALA A 252 1.91 -22.34 9.17
C ALA A 252 0.42 -22.34 9.55
N TRP A 253 -0.16 -21.18 9.88
CA TRP A 253 -1.58 -21.08 10.22
C TRP A 253 -2.53 -21.33 9.04
N ARG A 254 -2.13 -20.90 7.83
CA ARG A 254 -2.85 -21.24 6.59
C ARG A 254 -2.91 -22.75 6.38
N GLY A 255 -1.81 -23.46 6.59
CA GLY A 255 -1.75 -24.91 6.41
C GLY A 255 -1.76 -25.36 4.94
N LEU A 256 -1.41 -24.46 4.01
CA LEU A 256 -1.36 -24.70 2.57
C LEU A 256 0.08 -24.92 2.12
N ASP A 257 0.24 -25.82 1.14
CA ASP A 257 1.52 -26.08 0.46
C ASP A 257 2.70 -26.36 1.41
N ILE A 258 2.40 -26.90 2.60
CA ILE A 258 3.41 -27.24 3.60
C ILE A 258 4.15 -28.49 3.16
N ALA A 259 5.43 -28.32 2.81
CA ALA A 259 6.30 -29.42 2.46
C ALA A 259 6.70 -30.24 3.71
N PRO A 260 6.91 -31.56 3.58
CA PRO A 260 7.44 -32.36 4.67
C PRO A 260 8.78 -31.79 5.17
N LEU A 261 8.95 -31.74 6.50
CA LEU A 261 10.15 -31.23 7.19
C LEU A 261 10.42 -29.72 6.98
N SER A 262 9.49 -28.96 6.39
CA SER A 262 9.61 -27.50 6.30
C SER A 262 9.54 -26.83 7.68
N ALA A 263 9.95 -25.56 7.76
CA ALA A 263 9.86 -24.78 8.99
C ALA A 263 8.42 -24.69 9.51
N GLU A 264 7.44 -24.52 8.62
CA GLU A 264 6.01 -24.50 8.94
C GLU A 264 5.55 -25.82 9.56
N GLN A 265 5.94 -26.96 8.96
CA GLN A 265 5.57 -28.27 9.48
C GLN A 265 6.22 -28.54 10.85
N ASN A 266 7.47 -28.14 11.03
CA ASN A 266 8.18 -28.30 12.29
C ASN A 266 7.56 -27.45 13.39
N LEU A 267 7.17 -26.20 13.08
CA LEU A 267 6.47 -25.31 13.99
C LEU A 267 5.09 -25.87 14.40
N LEU A 268 4.28 -26.33 13.44
CA LEU A 268 2.99 -26.99 13.74
C LEU A 268 3.17 -28.20 14.67
N THR A 269 4.14 -29.06 14.34
CA THR A 269 4.42 -30.27 15.10
C THR A 269 4.87 -29.94 16.53
N ALA A 270 5.74 -28.94 16.70
CA ALA A 270 6.18 -28.48 18.01
C ALA A 270 5.04 -27.88 18.84
N ALA A 271 4.06 -27.26 18.19
CA ALA A 271 2.84 -26.76 18.84
C ALA A 271 1.82 -27.85 19.20
N GLY A 272 2.10 -29.13 18.93
CA GLY A 272 1.15 -30.23 19.11
C GLY A 272 -0.01 -30.18 18.10
N LEU A 273 0.21 -29.52 16.97
CA LEU A 273 -0.73 -29.37 15.86
C LEU A 273 -0.28 -30.19 14.66
N ASP A 274 -1.23 -30.44 13.78
CA ASP A 274 -1.00 -30.96 12.44
C ASP A 274 -1.82 -30.12 11.46
N VAL A 275 -1.67 -30.40 10.16
CA VAL A 275 -2.38 -29.66 9.10
C VAL A 275 -3.91 -29.72 9.27
N SER A 276 -4.47 -30.77 9.88
CA SER A 276 -5.92 -30.88 10.08
C SER A 276 -6.49 -29.84 11.04
N LYS A 277 -5.65 -29.24 11.90
CA LYS A 277 -6.04 -28.18 12.85
C LYS A 277 -5.77 -26.76 12.34
N THR A 278 -5.42 -26.63 11.06
CA THR A 278 -5.21 -25.35 10.38
C THR A 278 -6.47 -24.92 9.60
N LEU A 279 -6.43 -23.75 9.00
CA LEU A 279 -7.51 -23.24 8.15
C LEU A 279 -7.73 -24.10 6.90
N ASN A 280 -6.65 -24.59 6.29
CA ASN A 280 -6.78 -25.55 5.19
C ASN A 280 -7.26 -26.92 5.67
N GLY A 281 -6.84 -27.34 6.88
CA GLY A 281 -7.38 -28.54 7.52
C GLY A 281 -8.90 -28.53 7.62
N ASP A 282 -9.47 -27.38 7.98
CA ASP A 282 -10.92 -27.19 8.02
C ASP A 282 -11.60 -27.31 6.65
N ILE A 283 -10.96 -26.78 5.61
CA ILE A 283 -11.44 -26.88 4.21
C ILE A 283 -11.42 -28.35 3.79
N LEU A 284 -10.32 -29.06 4.04
CA LEU A 284 -10.15 -30.48 3.69
C LEU A 284 -11.14 -31.37 4.47
N ALA A 285 -11.39 -31.08 5.75
CA ALA A 285 -12.35 -31.81 6.56
C ALA A 285 -13.81 -31.60 6.12
N GLN A 286 -14.12 -30.44 5.50
CA GLN A 286 -15.41 -30.24 4.84
C GLN A 286 -15.44 -30.98 3.51
N TYR A 287 -14.39 -30.85 2.70
CA TYR A 287 -14.29 -31.50 1.40
C TYR A 287 -14.45 -33.03 1.51
N SER A 288 -13.88 -33.65 2.54
CA SER A 288 -13.98 -35.10 2.76
C SER A 288 -15.40 -35.61 3.05
N LYS A 289 -16.38 -34.72 3.25
CA LYS A 289 -17.80 -35.07 3.40
C LYS A 289 -18.55 -35.14 2.07
N ILE A 290 -17.88 -34.81 0.96
CA ILE A 290 -18.37 -35.01 -0.40
C ILE A 290 -17.96 -36.42 -0.81
N ASN A 291 -18.94 -37.25 -1.20
CA ASN A 291 -18.74 -38.65 -1.52
C ASN A 291 -19.21 -38.96 -2.95
N ASP A 292 -18.57 -39.93 -3.60
CA ASP A 292 -19.04 -40.43 -4.91
C ASP A 292 -20.46 -41.01 -4.83
N ASN A 293 -20.83 -41.55 -3.66
CA ASN A 293 -22.20 -41.96 -3.38
C ASN A 293 -23.02 -40.77 -2.85
N VAL A 294 -23.90 -40.25 -3.70
CA VAL A 294 -24.82 -39.12 -3.42
C VAL A 294 -25.64 -39.32 -2.13
N GLN A 295 -25.91 -40.56 -1.70
CA GLN A 295 -26.66 -40.82 -0.46
C GLN A 295 -25.83 -40.60 0.82
N LEU A 296 -24.51 -40.56 0.70
CA LEU A 296 -23.56 -40.34 1.80
C LEU A 296 -22.98 -38.92 1.79
N THR A 297 -23.24 -38.15 0.74
CA THR A 297 -22.76 -36.78 0.57
C THR A 297 -23.57 -35.79 1.41
N ASP A 298 -22.86 -34.87 2.05
CA ASP A 298 -23.48 -33.67 2.62
C ASP A 298 -23.78 -32.67 1.51
N VAL A 299 -25.04 -32.61 1.08
CA VAL A 299 -25.52 -31.78 -0.04
C VAL A 299 -25.28 -30.28 0.21
N ALA A 300 -25.32 -29.82 1.46
CA ALA A 300 -25.08 -28.41 1.76
C ALA A 300 -23.62 -28.04 1.53
N ILE A 301 -22.70 -28.92 1.92
CA ILE A 301 -21.26 -28.75 1.70
C ILE A 301 -20.93 -28.91 0.22
N GLU A 302 -21.49 -29.90 -0.47
CA GLU A 302 -21.31 -30.05 -1.92
C GLU A 302 -21.76 -28.79 -2.66
N ASN A 303 -22.91 -28.19 -2.29
CA ASN A 303 -23.36 -26.94 -2.89
C ASN A 303 -22.44 -25.75 -2.61
N ASP A 304 -21.86 -25.67 -1.41
CA ASP A 304 -20.86 -24.65 -1.04
C ASP A 304 -19.54 -24.80 -1.82
N PHE A 305 -19.14 -26.04 -2.12
CA PHE A 305 -17.96 -26.33 -2.96
C PHE A 305 -18.25 -26.29 -4.45
N THR A 306 -19.47 -26.41 -4.93
CA THR A 306 -19.76 -26.40 -6.38
C THR A 306 -20.40 -25.09 -6.85
N SER A 307 -20.70 -24.18 -5.91
CA SER A 307 -21.57 -23.02 -6.15
C SER A 307 -22.88 -23.45 -6.81
N ASN A 308 -23.57 -24.41 -6.18
CA ASN A 308 -24.79 -25.05 -6.70
C ASN A 308 -24.61 -25.67 -8.11
N GLY A 309 -23.53 -26.43 -8.31
CA GLY A 309 -23.25 -27.13 -9.57
C GLY A 309 -22.69 -26.27 -10.71
N THR A 310 -22.21 -25.05 -10.41
CA THR A 310 -21.53 -24.19 -11.41
C THR A 310 -20.19 -24.78 -11.84
N TYR A 311 -19.50 -25.47 -10.93
CA TYR A 311 -18.22 -26.15 -11.17
C TYR A 311 -18.13 -27.45 -10.36
N THR A 312 -17.12 -28.26 -10.65
CA THR A 312 -16.89 -29.54 -9.94
C THR A 312 -16.43 -29.32 -8.50
N PRO A 313 -16.61 -30.31 -7.59
CA PRO A 313 -16.09 -30.21 -6.23
C PRO A 313 -14.58 -29.95 -6.16
N ASP A 314 -13.78 -30.59 -7.02
CA ASP A 314 -12.33 -30.39 -7.09
C ASP A 314 -11.97 -28.95 -7.50
N GLU A 315 -12.67 -28.39 -8.49
CA GLU A 315 -12.51 -26.97 -8.87
C GLU A 315 -12.85 -26.04 -7.70
N GLY A 316 -13.89 -26.37 -6.93
CA GLY A 316 -14.27 -25.64 -5.73
C GLY A 316 -13.28 -25.70 -4.59
N LEU A 317 -12.69 -26.87 -4.36
CA LEU A 317 -11.60 -27.03 -3.40
C LEU A 317 -10.44 -26.11 -3.76
N LEU A 318 -10.02 -26.13 -5.03
CA LEU A 318 -8.96 -25.27 -5.52
C LEU A 318 -9.28 -23.78 -5.37
N ILE A 319 -10.52 -23.35 -5.66
CA ILE A 319 -10.97 -21.96 -5.47
C ILE A 319 -10.85 -21.55 -3.99
N LYS A 320 -11.35 -22.37 -3.07
CA LYS A 320 -11.29 -22.09 -1.62
C LYS A 320 -9.85 -22.08 -1.10
N GLN A 321 -9.01 -23.00 -1.56
CA GLN A 321 -7.59 -23.02 -1.22
C GLN A 321 -6.86 -21.79 -1.77
N ASN A 322 -7.12 -21.39 -3.02
CA ASN A 322 -6.54 -20.17 -3.58
C ASN A 322 -7.00 -18.91 -2.83
N ALA A 323 -8.28 -18.83 -2.46
CA ALA A 323 -8.79 -17.74 -1.64
C ALA A 323 -8.07 -17.67 -0.27
N LEU A 324 -7.74 -18.82 0.32
CA LEU A 324 -6.95 -18.89 1.55
C LEU A 324 -5.47 -18.56 1.31
N ARG A 325 -4.87 -18.95 0.17
CA ARG A 325 -3.50 -18.56 -0.22
C ARG A 325 -3.35 -17.05 -0.23
N LYS A 326 -4.34 -16.35 -0.79
CA LYS A 326 -4.39 -14.90 -0.92
C LYS A 326 -4.63 -14.16 0.40
N ARG A 327 -5.05 -14.85 1.46
CA ARG A 327 -5.39 -14.19 2.72
C ARG A 327 -4.11 -13.81 3.45
N ASP A 328 -3.89 -12.50 3.55
CA ASP A 328 -2.82 -11.93 4.34
C ASP A 328 -3.20 -11.90 5.83
N PHE A 329 -2.23 -12.21 6.67
CA PHE A 329 -2.35 -12.11 8.13
C PHE A 329 -1.33 -11.17 8.71
N THR A 330 -0.33 -10.77 7.94
CA THR A 330 0.65 -9.77 8.35
C THR A 330 0.27 -8.42 7.77
N THR A 331 0.94 -7.40 8.26
CA THR A 331 0.82 -6.03 7.76
C THR A 331 2.11 -5.32 8.14
N ASP A 332 2.83 -4.86 7.12
CA ASP A 332 4.09 -4.15 7.26
C ASP A 332 4.07 -2.77 6.58
N GLY A 333 4.92 -1.87 7.08
CA GLY A 333 5.17 -0.58 6.46
C GLY A 333 5.04 0.61 7.41
N TRP A 334 5.03 1.81 6.83
CA TRP A 334 4.95 3.09 7.54
C TRP A 334 3.51 3.56 7.74
N TYR A 335 3.19 3.96 8.97
CA TYR A 335 1.86 4.42 9.33
C TYR A 335 1.89 5.59 10.31
N ILE A 336 0.79 6.33 10.34
CA ILE A 336 0.46 7.33 11.35
C ILE A 336 -0.90 6.98 11.98
N LYS A 337 -1.17 7.50 13.19
CA LYS A 337 -2.36 7.12 13.98
C LYS A 337 -3.69 7.19 13.23
N ASN A 338 -3.87 8.23 12.41
CA ASN A 338 -5.08 8.49 11.64
C ASN A 338 -4.80 8.42 10.13
N GLY A 339 -3.91 7.52 9.71
CA GLY A 339 -3.54 7.34 8.30
C GLY A 339 -3.23 5.88 7.98
N GLY A 340 -3.90 4.95 8.68
CA GLY A 340 -3.74 3.51 8.49
C GLY A 340 -4.08 2.70 9.74
N LEU A 341 -3.92 1.38 9.62
CA LEU A 341 -4.09 0.40 10.71
C LEU A 341 -5.48 0.42 11.38
N GLU A 342 -6.53 0.70 10.61
CA GLU A 342 -7.90 0.73 11.12
C GLU A 342 -8.44 -0.65 11.51
N SER A 343 -7.80 -1.71 10.99
CA SER A 343 -8.05 -3.11 11.38
C SER A 343 -7.55 -3.43 12.79
N LEU A 344 -6.62 -2.64 13.35
CA LEU A 344 -6.15 -2.84 14.72
C LEU A 344 -7.20 -2.34 15.72
N PRO A 345 -7.45 -3.09 16.82
CA PRO A 345 -8.25 -2.62 17.94
C PRO A 345 -7.78 -1.25 18.44
N THR A 346 -8.71 -0.36 18.75
CA THR A 346 -8.40 1.04 19.09
C THR A 346 -7.44 1.17 20.27
N GLU A 347 -7.54 0.30 21.28
CA GLU A 347 -6.63 0.27 22.42
C GLU A 347 -5.18 -0.06 22.01
N ILE A 348 -5.00 -1.06 21.15
CA ILE A 348 -3.70 -1.45 20.60
C ILE A 348 -3.13 -0.31 19.75
N ARG A 349 -3.94 0.26 18.86
CA ARG A 349 -3.53 1.38 17.99
C ARG A 349 -3.15 2.62 18.82
N ASN A 350 -3.93 2.97 19.84
CA ASN A 350 -3.62 4.09 20.74
C ASN A 350 -2.31 3.87 21.50
N ARG A 351 -2.03 2.63 21.91
CA ARG A 351 -0.78 2.25 22.58
C ARG A 351 0.42 2.38 21.63
N LEU A 352 0.31 1.83 20.42
CA LEU A 352 1.35 1.87 19.38
C LEU A 352 1.80 3.29 19.01
N PHE A 353 0.84 4.19 18.85
CA PHE A 353 1.11 5.59 18.49
C PHE A 353 1.38 6.50 19.69
N ASN A 354 1.61 5.93 20.88
CA ASN A 354 2.02 6.71 22.04
C ASN A 354 3.48 7.18 21.90
N ILE A 355 3.80 8.37 22.43
CA ILE A 355 5.18 8.87 22.46
C ILE A 355 6.13 7.95 23.26
N GLY A 356 5.60 7.25 24.26
CA GLY A 356 6.34 6.27 25.05
C GLY A 356 6.93 5.14 24.22
N VAL A 357 6.32 4.80 23.07
CA VAL A 357 6.90 3.83 22.12
C VAL A 357 8.19 4.35 21.52
N ALA A 358 8.22 5.60 21.03
CA ALA A 358 9.43 6.19 20.46
C ALA A 358 10.53 6.36 21.52
N ASN A 359 10.16 6.78 22.73
CA ASN A 359 11.11 6.86 23.85
C ASN A 359 11.66 5.47 24.22
N GLY A 360 10.83 4.43 24.12
CA GLY A 360 11.20 3.06 24.38
C GLY A 360 12.18 2.51 23.34
N VAL A 361 11.90 2.72 22.05
CA VAL A 361 12.80 2.31 20.96
C VAL A 361 14.18 2.99 21.08
N ASP A 362 14.24 4.23 21.56
CA ASP A 362 15.50 4.97 21.72
C ASP A 362 16.33 4.54 22.96
N LYS A 363 15.72 3.84 23.92
CA LYS A 363 16.29 3.61 25.26
C LYS A 363 16.40 2.14 25.64
N ALA A 364 15.44 1.31 25.24
CA ALA A 364 15.35 -0.07 25.68
C ALA A 364 16.54 -0.89 25.17
N ILE A 365 17.33 -1.41 26.10
CA ILE A 365 18.44 -2.30 25.79
C ILE A 365 17.87 -3.69 25.48
N ASP A 366 18.49 -4.38 24.52
CA ASP A 366 18.14 -5.76 24.20
C ASP A 366 18.29 -6.64 25.44
N GLU A 367 17.22 -7.34 25.80
CA GLU A 367 17.16 -8.21 26.98
C GLU A 367 18.16 -9.37 26.95
N PHE A 368 18.69 -9.71 25.76
CA PHE A 368 19.71 -10.73 25.57
C PHE A 368 21.12 -10.15 25.43
N ASP A 369 21.30 -8.83 25.49
CA ASP A 369 22.61 -8.20 25.55
C ASP A 369 23.25 -8.42 26.93
N ALA A 370 24.56 -8.65 26.97
CA ALA A 370 25.30 -8.91 28.20
C ALA A 370 25.27 -7.73 29.21
N SER A 371 24.96 -6.51 28.74
CA SER A 371 24.81 -5.31 29.56
C SER A 371 23.40 -5.11 30.14
N PHE A 372 22.43 -5.94 29.76
CA PHE A 372 21.07 -5.86 30.28
C PHE A 372 21.03 -6.32 31.75
N THR A 373 20.61 -5.41 32.62
CA THR A 373 20.47 -5.63 34.07
C THR A 373 19.02 -5.51 34.55
N GLY A 374 18.10 -5.11 33.67
CA GLY A 374 16.71 -4.84 34.01
C GLY A 374 16.50 -3.54 34.81
N ALA A 375 17.48 -2.64 34.82
CA ALA A 375 17.36 -1.35 35.48
C ALA A 375 16.32 -0.44 34.78
N ASP A 376 15.70 0.46 35.53
CA ASP A 376 14.63 1.36 35.04
C ASP A 376 15.07 2.18 33.83
N ASP A 377 16.36 2.47 33.68
CA ASP A 377 16.95 3.21 32.57
C ASP A 377 17.27 2.33 31.33
N GLN A 378 17.06 1.02 31.42
CA GLN A 378 17.26 0.04 30.34
C GLN A 378 15.94 -0.58 29.85
N VAL A 379 14.84 -0.40 30.59
CA VAL A 379 13.51 -0.94 30.25
C VAL A 379 12.54 0.16 29.81
N SER A 380 11.43 -0.27 29.20
CA SER A 380 10.33 0.57 28.74
C SER A 380 9.00 -0.08 29.09
N ASP A 381 8.01 0.72 29.51
CA ASP A 381 6.64 0.26 29.73
C ASP A 381 5.88 0.02 28.41
N TYR A 382 6.44 0.45 27.27
CA TYR A 382 5.75 0.46 25.97
C TYR A 382 6.29 -0.56 24.99
N VAL A 383 7.57 -0.90 25.07
CA VAL A 383 8.23 -1.84 24.14
C VAL A 383 9.25 -2.71 24.86
N ARG A 384 9.43 -3.93 24.37
CA ARG A 384 10.56 -4.81 24.75
C ARG A 384 11.50 -4.95 23.58
N ASN A 385 12.81 -4.87 23.82
CA ASN A 385 13.83 -5.13 22.82
C ASN A 385 14.35 -6.56 23.03
N ILE A 386 14.11 -7.44 22.06
CA ILE A 386 14.48 -8.86 22.14
C ILE A 386 15.19 -9.23 20.85
N HIS A 387 16.46 -9.61 20.96
CA HIS A 387 17.32 -9.97 19.82
C HIS A 387 17.34 -8.89 18.71
N GLY A 388 17.29 -7.62 19.10
CA GLY A 388 17.28 -6.47 18.21
C GLY A 388 15.90 -6.05 17.64
N ASN A 389 14.84 -6.81 17.91
CA ASN A 389 13.47 -6.46 17.50
C ASN A 389 12.70 -5.82 18.67
N TYR A 390 11.98 -4.73 18.40
CA TYR A 390 11.12 -4.09 19.39
C TYR A 390 9.68 -4.61 19.29
N TYR A 391 9.10 -5.04 20.41
CA TYR A 391 7.75 -5.57 20.48
C TYR A 391 6.85 -4.71 21.36
N LEU A 392 5.61 -4.43 20.92
CA LEU A 392 4.66 -3.61 21.68
C LEU A 392 4.19 -4.31 22.96
N ILE A 393 4.33 -3.64 24.10
CA ILE A 393 3.81 -4.12 25.39
C ILE A 393 2.32 -3.73 25.54
N PRO A 394 1.44 -4.66 25.95
CA PRO A 394 0.04 -4.35 26.23
C PRO A 394 -0.10 -3.39 27.41
N GLN A 395 -1.16 -2.58 27.43
CA GLN A 395 -1.38 -1.60 28.50
C GLN A 395 -1.53 -2.24 29.89
N ASN A 396 -2.14 -3.43 29.95
CA ASN A 396 -2.32 -4.18 31.18
C ASN A 396 -1.36 -5.38 31.18
N SER A 397 -0.07 -5.08 31.30
CA SER A 397 0.97 -6.07 31.56
C SER A 397 0.63 -6.89 32.80
N GLN A 398 0.69 -8.22 32.72
CA GLN A 398 0.55 -9.08 33.89
C GLN A 398 1.93 -9.28 34.52
N GLN A 399 2.00 -9.23 35.85
CA GLN A 399 3.20 -9.58 36.61
C GLN A 399 3.72 -10.95 36.13
N VAL A 400 4.97 -10.96 35.67
CA VAL A 400 5.64 -12.14 35.14
C VAL A 400 5.90 -13.11 36.30
N ASP A 401 5.35 -14.32 36.22
CA ASP A 401 5.86 -15.45 37.00
C ASP A 401 7.29 -15.72 36.53
N PRO A 402 8.32 -15.64 37.39
CA PRO A 402 9.71 -15.86 36.98
C PRO A 402 9.99 -17.26 36.38
N ASN A 403 9.05 -18.20 36.47
CA ASN A 403 9.16 -19.54 35.89
C ASN A 403 8.43 -19.70 34.54
N VAL A 404 7.77 -18.65 34.03
CA VAL A 404 7.07 -18.66 32.75
C VAL A 404 7.79 -17.70 31.79
N PRO A 405 8.02 -18.08 30.51
CA PRO A 405 8.55 -17.17 29.53
C PRO A 405 7.75 -15.87 29.52
N ASN A 406 8.43 -14.74 29.66
CA ASN A 406 7.77 -13.45 29.64
C ASN A 406 7.25 -13.19 28.21
N ARG A 407 5.94 -13.33 28.01
CA ARG A 407 5.26 -13.06 26.73
C ARG A 407 4.46 -11.78 26.75
N ASP A 408 4.90 -10.78 27.52
CA ASP A 408 4.28 -9.45 27.66
C ASP A 408 4.45 -8.57 26.40
N PHE A 409 4.02 -9.13 25.28
CA PHE A 409 3.95 -8.58 23.93
C PHE A 409 3.04 -9.41 23.01
N LEU A 410 2.45 -10.52 23.51
CA LEU A 410 1.33 -11.20 22.87
C LEU A 410 0.03 -10.53 23.30
N LEU A 411 -0.57 -9.76 22.38
CA LEU A 411 -1.83 -9.07 22.65
C LEU A 411 -3.02 -9.93 22.22
N TYR A 412 -4.13 -9.83 22.94
CA TYR A 412 -5.38 -10.52 22.59
C TYR A 412 -6.55 -9.54 22.64
N ASP A 413 -7.27 -9.42 21.52
CA ASP A 413 -8.56 -8.75 21.48
C ASP A 413 -9.69 -9.75 21.66
N ALA A 414 -10.37 -9.66 22.81
CA ALA A 414 -11.52 -10.48 23.11
C ALA A 414 -12.74 -10.16 22.24
N SER A 415 -12.81 -8.97 21.63
CA SER A 415 -13.96 -8.57 20.81
C SER A 415 -13.99 -9.30 19.46
N SER A 416 -12.82 -9.46 18.82
CA SER A 416 -12.66 -10.20 17.57
C SER A 416 -12.15 -11.63 17.75
N SER A 417 -11.77 -12.01 18.97
CA SER A 417 -11.03 -13.23 19.29
C SER A 417 -9.74 -13.37 18.48
N THR A 418 -8.96 -12.28 18.41
CA THR A 418 -7.74 -12.21 17.60
C THR A 418 -6.51 -11.97 18.46
N TYR A 419 -5.46 -12.73 18.20
CA TYR A 419 -4.14 -12.52 18.77
C TYR A 419 -3.28 -11.65 17.87
N TYR A 420 -2.42 -10.84 18.47
CA TYR A 420 -1.50 -9.96 17.78
C TYR A 420 -0.08 -10.06 18.35
N ILE A 421 0.91 -10.03 17.46
CA ILE A 421 2.32 -9.72 17.77
C ILE A 421 2.66 -8.51 16.90
N ILE A 422 3.14 -7.43 17.52
CA ILE A 422 3.45 -6.17 16.82
C ILE A 422 4.94 -5.86 17.00
N GLN A 423 5.69 -5.98 15.92
CA GLN A 423 7.07 -5.53 15.80
C GLN A 423 7.09 -4.06 15.38
N ILE A 424 7.98 -3.29 15.99
CA ILE A 424 8.18 -1.86 15.77
C ILE A 424 9.58 -1.70 15.22
N GLU A 425 9.70 -1.58 13.91
CA GLU A 425 10.99 -1.44 13.24
C GLU A 425 11.55 -0.03 13.41
N GLU A 426 10.68 0.98 13.43
CA GLU A 426 11.07 2.37 13.67
C GLU A 426 9.95 3.18 14.32
N ALA A 427 10.31 4.12 15.19
CA ALA A 427 9.38 5.01 15.86
C ALA A 427 9.89 6.45 15.88
N VAL A 428 9.33 7.27 15.00
CA VAL A 428 9.76 8.66 14.78
C VAL A 428 9.35 9.55 15.95
N ASN A 429 10.24 10.50 16.27
CA ASN A 429 10.00 11.62 17.18
C ASN A 429 10.74 12.89 16.68
N SER A 430 10.38 14.06 17.23
CA SER A 430 10.98 15.35 16.86
C SER A 430 12.50 15.44 17.15
N THR A 431 13.01 14.69 18.13
CA THR A 431 14.44 14.69 18.46
C THR A 431 15.25 14.03 17.35
N LYS A 432 14.80 12.86 16.86
CA LYS A 432 15.48 12.10 15.81
C LYS A 432 15.41 12.79 14.44
N LEU A 433 14.35 13.56 14.18
CA LEU A 433 14.22 14.35 12.96
C LEU A 433 14.83 15.76 13.05
N ASN A 434 15.49 16.14 14.16
CA ASN A 434 16.06 17.47 14.26
C ASN A 434 17.07 17.77 13.13
N GLN A 435 16.91 18.91 12.46
CA GLN A 435 17.75 19.37 11.36
C GLN A 435 19.09 20.00 11.80
N ASP A 436 19.25 20.29 13.09
CA ASP A 436 20.48 20.85 13.65
C ASP A 436 21.67 19.90 13.41
N GLU A 437 22.66 20.38 12.66
CA GLU A 437 23.90 19.66 12.33
C GLU A 437 24.74 19.33 13.57
N ALA A 438 24.58 20.08 14.67
CA ALA A 438 25.25 19.82 15.94
C ALA A 438 24.53 18.78 16.81
N SER A 439 23.34 18.32 16.41
CA SER A 439 22.58 17.33 17.18
C SER A 439 23.30 15.98 17.20
N THR A 440 23.53 15.43 18.39
CA THR A 440 24.07 14.08 18.57
C THR A 440 22.99 12.99 18.64
N ARG A 441 21.72 13.37 18.42
CA ARG A 441 20.54 12.51 18.62
C ARG A 441 19.61 12.46 17.42
N ASN A 442 19.96 13.14 16.33
CA ASN A 442 19.20 13.01 15.09
C ASN A 442 19.61 11.72 14.35
N TYR A 443 18.81 11.31 13.36
CA TYR A 443 19.09 10.11 12.58
C TYR A 443 20.47 10.15 11.90
N ASP A 444 20.90 11.31 11.40
CA ASP A 444 22.19 11.43 10.72
C ASP A 444 23.37 11.16 11.67
N ALA A 445 23.30 11.63 12.92
CA ALA A 445 24.31 11.40 13.93
C ALA A 445 24.28 9.98 14.50
N LEU A 446 23.10 9.35 14.58
CA LEU A 446 22.92 8.02 15.15
C LEU A 446 23.24 6.90 14.16
N TYR A 447 22.89 7.07 12.88
CA TYR A 447 22.90 6.00 11.88
C TYR A 447 23.68 6.35 10.60
N GLY A 448 24.15 7.59 10.47
CA GLY A 448 24.97 8.04 9.34
C GLY A 448 24.29 9.10 8.48
N ALA A 449 25.11 9.91 7.81
CA ALA A 449 24.63 11.02 6.99
C ALA A 449 23.65 10.54 5.90
N GLY A 450 22.48 11.17 5.84
CA GLY A 450 21.44 10.88 4.84
C GLY A 450 20.29 10.04 5.39
N THR A 451 20.47 9.32 6.50
CA THR A 451 19.41 8.52 7.12
C THR A 451 18.21 9.39 7.51
N ARG A 452 18.43 10.61 7.99
CA ARG A 452 17.34 11.53 8.32
C ARG A 452 16.48 11.86 7.11
N LYS A 453 17.10 12.09 5.95
CA LYS A 453 16.39 12.44 4.70
C LYS A 453 15.53 11.26 4.22
N ILE A 454 16.07 10.03 4.30
CA ILE A 454 15.36 8.80 3.94
C ILE A 454 14.12 8.63 4.83
N ILE A 455 14.29 8.66 6.16
CA ILE A 455 13.17 8.50 7.10
C ILE A 455 12.15 9.64 6.97
N ALA A 456 12.62 10.88 6.81
CA ALA A 456 11.73 12.02 6.57
C ALA A 456 10.89 11.84 5.30
N GLY A 457 11.48 11.32 4.22
CA GLY A 457 10.81 11.01 2.96
C GLY A 457 9.71 9.96 3.12
N GLU A 458 9.99 8.87 3.85
CA GLU A 458 8.97 7.83 4.13
C GLU A 458 7.79 8.39 4.95
N VAL A 459 8.06 9.22 5.96
CA VAL A 459 7.01 9.86 6.75
C VAL A 459 6.23 10.88 5.91
N ALA A 460 6.92 11.63 5.03
CA ALA A 460 6.30 12.57 4.10
C ALA A 460 5.38 11.84 3.12
N LYS A 461 5.77 10.67 2.59
CA LYS A 461 4.92 9.80 1.74
C LYS A 461 3.61 9.47 2.43
N VAL A 462 3.67 8.98 3.67
CA VAL A 462 2.46 8.65 4.46
C VAL A 462 1.60 9.90 4.70
N LEU A 463 2.20 11.01 5.10
CA LEU A 463 1.47 12.26 5.35
C LEU A 463 0.87 12.85 4.06
N GLY A 464 1.54 12.71 2.92
CA GLY A 464 1.09 13.23 1.62
C GLY A 464 -0.20 12.57 1.12
N THR A 465 -0.53 11.39 1.63
CA THR A 465 -1.83 10.75 1.33
C THR A 465 -3.03 11.48 1.92
N ARG A 466 -2.84 12.35 2.92
CA ARG A 466 -3.92 13.07 3.61
C ARG A 466 -4.42 14.24 2.79
N ASP A 467 -5.74 14.33 2.63
CA ASP A 467 -6.39 15.39 1.84
C ASP A 467 -5.99 16.81 2.26
N ALA A 468 -5.86 17.06 3.56
CA ALA A 468 -5.40 18.35 4.06
C ALA A 468 -4.02 18.75 3.51
N ASN A 469 -3.08 17.80 3.46
CA ASN A 469 -1.74 18.05 2.92
C ASN A 469 -1.76 18.19 1.40
N LYS A 470 -2.59 17.40 0.70
CA LYS A 470 -2.81 17.57 -0.75
C LYS A 470 -3.33 18.96 -1.09
N THR A 471 -4.30 19.45 -0.32
CA THR A 471 -4.87 20.80 -0.50
C THR A 471 -3.83 21.86 -0.20
N SER A 472 -3.11 21.77 0.93
CA SER A 472 -2.07 22.75 1.29
C SER A 472 -0.94 22.82 0.27
N ALA A 473 -0.42 21.67 -0.17
CA ALA A 473 0.62 21.60 -1.20
C ALA A 473 0.13 22.20 -2.51
N THR A 474 -1.06 21.81 -2.97
CA THR A 474 -1.66 22.38 -4.18
C THR A 474 -1.79 23.89 -4.08
N ASN A 475 -2.29 24.43 -2.96
CA ASN A 475 -2.41 25.87 -2.77
C ASN A 475 -1.07 26.59 -2.84
N HIS A 476 -0.07 26.06 -2.13
CA HIS A 476 1.27 26.61 -2.10
C HIS A 476 1.87 26.74 -3.51
N TYR A 477 1.82 25.67 -4.30
CA TYR A 477 2.40 25.69 -5.65
C TYR A 477 1.61 26.55 -6.63
N LEU A 478 0.28 26.56 -6.56
CA LEU A 478 -0.53 27.45 -7.38
C LEU A 478 -0.26 28.94 -7.09
N GLU A 479 -0.07 29.30 -5.82
CA GLU A 479 0.34 30.65 -5.39
C GLU A 479 1.74 31.00 -5.89
N GLN A 480 2.70 30.09 -5.67
CA GLN A 480 4.11 30.28 -6.05
C GLN A 480 4.27 30.52 -7.55
N TYR A 481 3.56 29.75 -8.38
CA TYR A 481 3.65 29.86 -9.83
C TYR A 481 2.75 30.96 -10.43
N SER A 482 1.90 31.61 -9.61
CA SER A 482 1.09 32.76 -10.00
C SER A 482 0.35 32.55 -11.33
N ILE A 483 -0.44 31.47 -11.40
CA ILE A 483 -1.04 31.00 -12.64
C ILE A 483 -2.06 32.00 -13.18
N VAL A 484 -1.90 32.33 -14.47
CA VAL A 484 -2.83 33.19 -15.19
C VAL A 484 -3.77 32.32 -16.02
N PHE A 485 -5.06 32.39 -15.71
CA PHE A 485 -6.10 31.67 -16.46
C PHE A 485 -6.67 32.55 -17.56
N HIS A 486 -6.75 32.00 -18.76
CA HIS A 486 -7.41 32.65 -19.89
C HIS A 486 -8.83 32.13 -20.14
N ASP A 487 -9.12 30.90 -19.71
CA ASP A 487 -10.47 30.34 -19.75
C ASP A 487 -11.23 30.71 -18.48
N GLN A 488 -12.40 31.35 -18.67
CA GLN A 488 -13.20 31.88 -17.57
C GLN A 488 -13.85 30.78 -16.71
N ASP A 489 -14.16 29.61 -17.27
CA ASP A 489 -14.79 28.52 -16.53
C ASP A 489 -13.76 27.73 -15.73
N ILE A 490 -12.55 27.55 -16.28
CA ILE A 490 -11.41 27.02 -15.52
C ILE A 490 -11.06 27.99 -14.38
N TRP A 491 -10.99 29.30 -14.64
CA TRP A 491 -10.75 30.29 -13.58
C TRP A 491 -11.80 30.23 -12.47
N LYS A 492 -13.10 30.15 -12.82
CA LYS A 492 -14.18 30.04 -11.82
C LYS A 492 -14.02 28.78 -10.97
N TYR A 493 -13.70 27.64 -11.60
CA TYR A 493 -13.44 26.40 -10.89
C TYR A 493 -12.29 26.56 -9.89
N PHE A 494 -11.15 27.10 -10.32
CA PHE A 494 -10.01 27.33 -9.42
C PHE A 494 -10.34 28.29 -8.28
N LYS A 495 -11.12 29.34 -8.55
CA LYS A 495 -11.59 30.27 -7.53
C LYS A 495 -12.56 29.64 -6.53
N GLU A 496 -13.41 28.72 -6.97
CA GLU A 496 -14.35 28.01 -6.11
C GLU A 496 -13.66 26.95 -5.24
N VAL A 497 -12.75 26.18 -5.84
CA VAL A 497 -12.06 25.07 -5.17
C VAL A 497 -10.92 25.56 -4.28
N TYR A 498 -10.24 26.64 -4.67
CA TYR A 498 -9.10 27.22 -3.96
C TYR A 498 -9.35 28.69 -3.61
N PRO A 499 -10.38 29.00 -2.82
CA PRO A 499 -10.81 30.38 -2.58
C PRO A 499 -9.74 31.21 -1.87
N ASP A 500 -8.90 30.58 -1.04
CA ASP A 500 -7.85 31.25 -0.27
C ASP A 500 -6.79 31.91 -1.19
N ILE A 501 -6.58 31.40 -2.41
CA ILE A 501 -5.64 31.96 -3.40
C ILE A 501 -6.24 33.19 -4.11
N TYR A 502 -7.54 33.16 -4.39
CA TYR A 502 -8.21 34.09 -5.31
C TYR A 502 -9.13 35.11 -4.63
N ASP A 503 -9.37 35.01 -3.32
CA ASP A 503 -10.06 36.01 -2.52
C ASP A 503 -9.15 36.50 -1.37
N PRO A 504 -8.41 37.62 -1.55
CA PRO A 504 -7.39 38.09 -0.61
C PRO A 504 -7.96 38.73 0.67
N LYS A 505 -9.11 38.27 1.16
CA LYS A 505 -9.70 38.70 2.44
C LYS A 505 -9.74 37.56 3.45
N LYS A 506 -8.57 37.28 4.03
CA LYS A 506 -8.43 36.90 5.44
C LYS A 506 -7.26 37.63 6.06
#